data_AF-M8ADK4-F1
#
_entry.id   AF-M8ADK4-F1
#
_cell.length_a   1.000
_cell.length_b   1.000
_cell.length_c   1.000
_cell.angle_alpha   90.00
_cell.angle_beta   90.00
_cell.angle_gamma   90.00
#
_symmetry.space_group_name_H-M   'P 1'
#
loop_
_entity.id
_entity.type
_entity.pdbx_description
1 polymer ?
#
loop_
_entity_poly.entity_id
_entity_poly.type
_entity_poly.pdbx_seq_one_letter_code
_entity_poly.pdbx_strand_id
1 'polypeptide(L)'
;MALHGLALPNSQVVLSAACTRPPEVAAGEDAHELKLLGTWRSPFAMRVRLALHFKGLGYEYQEEDLANKSDLLLASNPVKKEVPVLIHNGVPICESLAILEYIDEVYHGIGPSLLPADSYQRARARFWAAYIDNKLIAPWWKMFVGKTDKEQDEGTKQTLASVEMLEGALRECSKGKPFFGGDNVGYVDAVLGGMVAWMQGTKVLCGVELLHATKTPLLLAWMEHFGELEPAKLVLPDVDRLVEFAKMKRAQRTRI
;
A
#
# COMPACT_ATOMS: atom_id res chain seq x y z
N MET A 1 -67.44 -16.52 -24.80
CA MET A 1 -66.84 -17.79 -25.22
C MET A 1 -65.33 -17.64 -25.07
N ALA A 2 -64.79 -18.14 -23.96
CA ALA A 2 -63.91 -19.32 -23.88
C ALA A 2 -62.49 -18.97 -24.40
N LEU A 3 -61.52 -18.69 -23.52
CA LEU A 3 -60.70 -19.57 -22.66
C LEU A 3 -59.64 -20.39 -23.43
N HIS A 4 -58.45 -20.41 -22.80
CA HIS A 4 -57.21 -21.18 -23.04
C HIS A 4 -56.09 -20.44 -23.78
N GLY A 5 -54.85 -20.40 -23.29
CA GLY A 5 -54.28 -21.06 -22.13
C GLY A 5 -52.84 -20.61 -21.85
N LEU A 6 -52.49 -20.67 -20.57
CA LEU A 6 -51.21 -20.39 -19.92
C LEU A 6 -50.03 -21.18 -20.51
N ALA A 7 -48.83 -20.56 -20.47
CA ALA A 7 -47.65 -21.15 -19.82
C ALA A 7 -46.51 -20.11 -19.68
N LEU A 8 -46.15 -19.78 -18.42
CA LEU A 8 -44.78 -19.48 -18.00
C LEU A 8 -44.19 -20.80 -17.46
N PRO A 9 -42.85 -21.02 -17.44
CA PRO A 9 -42.07 -20.54 -16.29
C PRO A 9 -40.62 -20.12 -16.57
N ASN A 10 -40.13 -19.25 -15.68
CA ASN A 10 -38.77 -19.16 -15.10
C ASN A 10 -37.53 -19.46 -15.96
N SER A 11 -36.55 -18.55 -15.96
CA SER A 11 -35.42 -18.64 -15.02
C SER A 11 -34.33 -17.59 -15.28
N GLN A 12 -33.80 -17.07 -14.17
CA GLN A 12 -32.42 -16.65 -13.93
C GLN A 12 -31.87 -15.36 -14.57
N VAL A 13 -31.84 -14.36 -13.69
CA VAL A 13 -30.74 -13.43 -13.43
C VAL A 13 -29.37 -14.06 -13.69
N VAL A 14 -28.55 -13.39 -14.49
CA VAL A 14 -27.08 -13.42 -14.35
C VAL A 14 -26.56 -11.99 -14.50
N LEU A 15 -26.10 -11.43 -13.39
CA LEU A 15 -25.17 -10.30 -13.37
C LEU A 15 -23.86 -10.75 -13.98
N SER A 16 -23.40 -10.07 -15.03
CA SER A 16 -22.00 -10.11 -15.46
C SER A 16 -21.49 -8.67 -15.52
N ALA A 17 -20.92 -8.21 -14.41
CA ALA A 17 -20.05 -7.06 -14.41
C ALA A 17 -18.71 -7.50 -15.00
N ALA A 18 -18.57 -7.34 -16.31
CA ALA A 18 -17.29 -7.54 -16.98
C ALA A 18 -16.33 -6.45 -16.50
N CYS A 19 -15.41 -6.84 -15.62
CA CYS A 19 -14.24 -6.05 -15.26
C CYS A 19 -13.35 -5.97 -16.52
N THR A 20 -13.45 -4.87 -17.26
CA THR A 20 -12.62 -4.64 -18.45
C THR A 20 -11.18 -4.44 -18.03
N ARG A 21 -10.33 -5.39 -18.42
CA ARG A 21 -8.88 -5.37 -18.25
C ARG A 21 -8.31 -4.13 -18.97
N PRO A 22 -7.44 -3.31 -18.36
CA PRO A 22 -6.77 -2.21 -19.06
C PRO A 22 -5.83 -2.74 -20.15
N PRO A 23 -5.52 -1.92 -21.18
CA PRO A 23 -4.80 -2.37 -22.38
C PRO A 23 -3.39 -2.86 -22.04
N GLU A 24 -3.07 -4.03 -22.59
CA GLU A 24 -1.79 -4.69 -22.53
C GLU A 24 -0.76 -3.88 -23.34
N VAL A 25 0.25 -3.35 -22.67
CA VAL A 25 1.37 -2.67 -23.31
C VAL A 25 2.28 -3.76 -23.88
N ALA A 26 2.43 -3.79 -25.21
CA ALA A 26 3.21 -4.78 -25.92
C ALA A 26 4.67 -4.81 -25.42
N ALA A 27 5.08 -5.94 -24.85
CA ALA A 27 6.44 -6.19 -24.43
C ALA A 27 7.32 -6.51 -25.65
N GLY A 28 8.42 -5.77 -25.81
CA GLY A 28 9.51 -6.17 -26.67
C GLY A 28 10.22 -7.40 -26.11
N GLU A 29 10.69 -8.26 -27.01
CA GLU A 29 11.41 -9.52 -26.75
C GLU A 29 12.79 -9.25 -26.12
N ASP A 30 12.79 -8.96 -24.82
CA ASP A 30 13.84 -9.19 -23.81
C ASP A 30 13.33 -8.63 -22.45
N ALA A 31 12.07 -8.90 -22.14
CA ALA A 31 11.41 -8.39 -20.94
C ALA A 31 11.83 -9.24 -19.74
N HIS A 32 12.70 -8.70 -18.89
CA HIS A 32 12.90 -9.20 -17.54
C HIS A 32 11.54 -9.41 -16.85
N GLU A 33 11.18 -10.66 -16.57
CA GLU A 33 9.86 -11.02 -16.06
C GLU A 33 9.76 -10.62 -14.59
N LEU A 34 8.96 -9.59 -14.31
CA LEU A 34 8.60 -9.16 -12.97
C LEU A 34 7.23 -9.70 -12.60
N LYS A 35 7.13 -10.41 -11.48
CA LYS A 35 5.87 -10.84 -10.86
C LYS A 35 5.83 -10.40 -9.40
N LEU A 36 4.71 -9.85 -8.96
CA LEU A 36 4.50 -9.44 -7.58
C LEU A 36 3.39 -10.28 -6.94
N LEU A 37 3.74 -11.04 -5.91
CA LEU A 37 2.78 -11.67 -5.02
C LEU A 37 2.38 -10.66 -3.94
N GLY A 38 1.09 -10.36 -3.83
CA GLY A 38 0.62 -9.27 -2.98
C GLY A 38 -0.81 -9.47 -2.47
N THR A 39 -1.24 -8.56 -1.61
CA THR A 39 -2.68 -8.34 -1.42
C THR A 39 -2.99 -6.87 -1.61
N TRP A 40 -4.11 -6.55 -2.25
CA TRP A 40 -4.51 -5.18 -2.58
C TRP A 40 -4.64 -4.28 -1.34
N ARG A 41 -4.75 -4.90 -0.16
CA ARG A 41 -4.93 -4.30 1.16
C ARG A 41 -3.63 -4.06 1.90
N SER A 42 -2.55 -4.76 1.52
CA SER A 42 -1.30 -4.74 2.27
C SER A 42 -0.55 -3.44 2.00
N PRO A 43 -0.28 -2.60 3.02
CA PRO A 43 0.49 -1.38 2.80
C PRO A 43 1.89 -1.70 2.28
N PHE A 44 2.46 -2.84 2.68
CA PHE A 44 3.76 -3.32 2.22
C PHE A 44 3.75 -3.68 0.73
N ALA A 45 2.68 -4.31 0.23
CA ALA A 45 2.55 -4.60 -1.20
C ALA A 45 2.27 -3.32 -2.01
N MET A 46 1.50 -2.38 -1.46
CA MET A 46 1.27 -1.07 -2.10
C MET A 46 2.57 -0.31 -2.32
N ARG A 47 3.53 -0.34 -1.39
CA ARG A 47 4.87 0.28 -1.57
C ARG A 47 5.56 -0.23 -2.83
N VAL A 48 5.58 -1.55 -3.01
CA VAL A 48 6.25 -2.20 -4.14
C VAL A 48 5.54 -1.84 -5.44
N ARG A 49 4.20 -1.90 -5.47
CA ARG A 49 3.40 -1.48 -6.63
C ARG A 49 3.67 -0.02 -6.98
N LEU A 50 3.66 0.87 -5.99
CA LEU A 50 3.99 2.29 -6.18
C LEU A 50 5.38 2.45 -6.82
N ALA A 51 6.41 1.80 -6.28
CA ALA A 51 7.77 1.85 -6.82
C ALA A 51 7.84 1.37 -8.28
N LEU A 52 7.18 0.25 -8.61
CA LEU A 52 7.10 -0.26 -9.97
C LEU A 52 6.42 0.74 -10.91
N HIS A 53 5.29 1.34 -10.50
CA HIS A 53 4.58 2.34 -11.29
C HIS A 53 5.35 3.66 -11.44
N PHE A 54 6.03 4.14 -10.39
CA PHE A 54 6.87 5.34 -10.50
C PHE A 54 8.00 5.13 -11.50
N LYS A 55 8.56 3.92 -11.56
CA LYS A 55 9.57 3.55 -12.56
C LYS A 55 9.01 3.16 -13.93
N GLY A 56 7.69 3.11 -14.10
CA GLY A 56 7.07 2.68 -15.36
C GLY A 56 7.37 1.22 -15.73
N LEU A 57 7.61 0.35 -14.73
CA LEU A 57 7.92 -1.05 -14.94
C LEU A 57 6.64 -1.88 -15.07
N GLY A 58 6.53 -2.67 -16.14
CA GLY A 58 5.49 -3.67 -16.30
C GLY A 58 5.75 -4.88 -15.38
N TYR A 59 4.68 -5.43 -14.80
CA TYR A 59 4.76 -6.61 -13.92
C TYR A 59 3.44 -7.37 -13.91
N GLU A 60 3.49 -8.68 -13.69
CA GLU A 60 2.32 -9.48 -13.35
C GLU A 60 2.00 -9.32 -11.86
N TYR A 61 0.75 -9.03 -11.51
CA TYR A 61 0.30 -8.99 -10.12
C TYR A 61 -0.56 -10.21 -9.79
N GLN A 62 -0.12 -11.00 -8.81
CA GLN A 62 -0.87 -12.14 -8.28
C GLN A 62 -1.41 -11.78 -6.89
N GLU A 63 -2.74 -11.69 -6.79
CA GLU A 63 -3.43 -11.51 -5.50
C GLU A 63 -3.41 -12.81 -4.70
N GLU A 64 -2.95 -12.74 -3.46
CA GLU A 64 -2.84 -13.86 -2.53
C GLU A 64 -4.03 -13.93 -1.56
N ASP A 65 -4.56 -15.13 -1.34
CA ASP A 65 -5.40 -15.41 -0.18
C ASP A 65 -4.52 -15.78 1.02
N LEU A 66 -4.39 -14.87 1.98
CA LEU A 66 -3.56 -15.12 3.16
C LEU A 66 -4.14 -16.17 4.12
N ALA A 67 -5.42 -16.56 3.96
CA ALA A 67 -6.01 -17.70 4.66
C ALA A 67 -5.72 -19.04 3.96
N ASN A 68 -5.45 -19.00 2.65
CA ASN A 68 -5.12 -20.17 1.83
C ASN A 68 -3.98 -19.81 0.84
N LYS A 69 -2.77 -19.69 1.38
CA LYS A 69 -1.58 -19.18 0.67
C LYS A 69 -1.23 -20.10 -0.51
N SER A 70 -0.86 -19.52 -1.64
CA SER A 70 -0.46 -20.30 -2.82
C SER A 70 0.84 -21.08 -2.58
N ASP A 71 1.00 -22.20 -3.28
CA ASP A 71 2.26 -22.96 -3.28
C ASP A 71 3.43 -22.09 -3.74
N LEU A 72 3.18 -21.18 -4.70
CA LEU A 72 4.18 -20.23 -5.17
C LEU A 72 4.65 -19.29 -4.06
N LEU A 73 3.74 -18.72 -3.24
CA LEU A 73 4.12 -17.89 -2.10
C LEU A 73 4.89 -18.70 -1.05
N LEU A 74 4.42 -19.91 -0.74
CA LEU A 74 5.07 -20.78 0.25
C LEU A 74 6.48 -21.19 -0.18
N ALA A 75 6.70 -21.44 -1.48
CA ALA A 75 8.01 -21.73 -2.05
C ALA A 75 8.91 -20.49 -2.15
N SER A 76 8.34 -19.32 -2.46
CA SER A 76 9.10 -18.09 -2.70
C SER A 76 9.52 -17.38 -1.40
N ASN A 77 8.72 -17.49 -0.33
CA ASN A 77 9.05 -16.96 0.99
C ASN A 77 8.81 -18.05 2.06
N PRO A 78 9.65 -19.11 2.11
CA PRO A 78 9.44 -20.22 3.05
C PRO A 78 9.65 -19.82 4.50
N VAL A 79 10.40 -18.74 4.76
CA VAL A 79 10.73 -18.24 6.10
C VAL A 79 9.53 -17.56 6.76
N LYS A 80 8.95 -16.53 6.12
CA LYS A 80 7.82 -15.77 6.69
C LYS A 80 6.47 -16.14 6.11
N LYS A 81 6.43 -16.63 4.87
CA LYS A 81 5.20 -16.94 4.12
C LYS A 81 4.30 -15.72 4.02
N GLU A 82 4.90 -14.54 3.86
CA GLU A 82 4.23 -13.24 3.86
C GLU A 82 4.43 -12.52 2.53
N VAL A 83 3.53 -11.59 2.23
CA VAL A 83 3.60 -10.68 1.07
C VAL A 83 4.08 -9.29 1.53
N PRO A 84 4.73 -8.49 0.65
CA PRO A 84 5.01 -8.77 -0.76
C PRO A 84 6.18 -9.72 -0.99
N VAL A 85 6.13 -10.41 -2.13
CA VAL A 85 7.28 -11.08 -2.73
C VAL A 85 7.38 -10.64 -4.19
N LEU A 86 8.50 -10.01 -4.55
CA LEU A 86 8.82 -9.74 -5.95
C LEU A 86 9.60 -10.93 -6.51
N ILE A 87 9.21 -11.44 -7.65
CA ILE A 87 9.93 -12.47 -8.39
C ILE A 87 10.48 -11.79 -9.64
N HIS A 88 11.79 -11.76 -9.78
CA HIS A 88 12.47 -11.22 -10.96
C HIS A 88 13.22 -12.37 -11.65
N ASN A 89 12.79 -12.72 -12.87
CA ASN A 89 13.32 -13.85 -13.64
C ASN A 89 13.35 -15.17 -12.82
N GLY A 90 12.26 -15.45 -12.13
CA GLY A 90 12.10 -16.64 -11.27
C GLY A 90 12.80 -16.57 -9.91
N VAL A 91 13.55 -15.51 -9.61
CA VAL A 91 14.24 -15.36 -8.32
C VAL A 91 13.42 -14.49 -7.36
N PRO A 92 13.04 -15.00 -6.17
CA PRO A 92 12.22 -14.24 -5.23
C PRO A 92 13.05 -13.27 -4.36
N ILE A 93 12.49 -12.09 -4.12
CA ILE A 93 12.95 -11.06 -3.19
C ILE A 93 11.79 -10.75 -2.24
N CYS A 94 12.06 -10.82 -0.94
CA CYS A 94 11.09 -10.57 0.13
C CYS A 94 11.36 -9.25 0.84
N GLU A 95 10.43 -8.83 1.71
CA GLU A 95 10.46 -7.57 2.47
C GLU A 95 10.31 -6.32 1.61
N SER A 96 9.23 -5.57 1.81
CA SER A 96 8.93 -4.38 0.98
C SER A 96 10.09 -3.38 0.89
N LEU A 97 10.80 -3.10 1.99
CA LEU A 97 11.92 -2.17 1.99
C LEU A 97 13.11 -2.67 1.16
N ALA A 98 13.44 -3.96 1.27
CA ALA A 98 14.51 -4.57 0.48
C ALA A 98 14.13 -4.66 -1.00
N ILE A 99 12.86 -4.97 -1.30
CA ILE A 99 12.33 -4.95 -2.67
C ILE A 99 12.42 -3.54 -3.28
N LEU A 100 12.09 -2.48 -2.52
CA LEU A 100 12.21 -1.10 -3.01
C LEU A 100 13.67 -0.74 -3.35
N GLU A 101 14.63 -1.11 -2.49
CA GLU A 101 16.06 -0.87 -2.77
C GLU A 101 16.53 -1.67 -3.99
N TYR A 102 16.14 -2.95 -4.08
CA TYR A 102 16.45 -3.80 -5.23
C TYR A 102 15.94 -3.20 -6.55
N ILE A 103 14.68 -2.75 -6.57
CA ILE A 103 14.09 -2.10 -7.74
C ILE A 103 14.86 -0.83 -8.11
N ASP A 104 15.28 -0.02 -7.11
CA ASP A 104 16.00 1.23 -7.36
C ASP A 104 17.42 1.01 -7.89
N GLU A 105 18.10 -0.05 -7.44
CA GLU A 105 19.44 -0.42 -7.87
C GLU A 105 19.45 -1.08 -9.26
N VAL A 106 18.58 -2.07 -9.48
CA VAL A 106 18.53 -2.83 -10.74
C VAL A 106 18.04 -1.95 -11.89
N TYR A 107 17.03 -1.12 -11.65
CA TYR A 107 16.45 -0.23 -12.65
C TYR A 107 16.90 1.21 -12.43
N HIS A 108 18.17 1.41 -12.06
CA HIS A 108 18.77 2.73 -11.99
C HIS A 108 18.71 3.41 -13.37
N GLY A 109 18.38 4.70 -13.40
CA GLY A 109 18.20 5.45 -14.65
C GLY A 109 16.86 5.25 -15.35
N ILE A 110 16.00 4.34 -14.88
CA ILE A 110 14.61 4.21 -15.34
C ILE A 110 13.68 4.86 -14.31
N GLY A 111 12.93 5.87 -14.77
CA GLY A 111 12.06 6.67 -13.91
C GLY A 111 12.82 7.44 -12.82
N PRO A 112 12.12 7.94 -11.79
CA PRO A 112 12.75 8.62 -10.68
C PRO A 112 13.55 7.65 -9.80
N SER A 113 14.71 8.11 -9.32
CA SER A 113 15.45 7.43 -8.25
C SER A 113 14.72 7.60 -6.93
N LEU A 114 14.48 6.51 -6.22
CA LEU A 114 13.86 6.56 -4.89
C LEU A 114 14.89 6.98 -3.83
N LEU A 115 16.09 6.40 -3.88
CA LEU A 115 17.17 6.75 -2.97
C LEU A 115 18.04 7.89 -3.54
N PRO A 116 18.46 8.85 -2.71
CA PRO A 116 19.43 9.87 -3.11
C PRO A 116 20.78 9.26 -3.51
N ALA A 117 21.56 9.95 -4.34
CA ALA A 117 22.94 9.52 -4.62
C ALA A 117 23.88 9.69 -3.41
N ASP A 118 23.68 10.76 -2.62
CA ASP A 118 24.49 11.07 -1.44
C ASP A 118 24.31 10.03 -0.33
N SER A 119 25.42 9.52 0.20
CA SER A 119 25.41 8.42 1.16
C SER A 119 24.73 8.77 2.48
N TYR A 120 24.90 10.01 2.95
CA TYR A 120 24.28 10.50 4.17
C TYR A 120 22.77 10.67 4.01
N GLN A 121 22.32 11.25 2.88
CA GLN A 121 20.89 11.35 2.59
C GLN A 121 20.23 9.97 2.40
N ARG A 122 20.92 8.97 1.81
CA ARG A 122 20.41 7.58 1.79
C ARG A 122 20.22 7.02 3.19
N ALA A 123 21.19 7.21 4.08
CA ALA A 123 21.08 6.76 5.46
C ALA A 123 19.90 7.42 6.18
N ARG A 124 19.66 8.72 5.95
CA ARG A 124 18.47 9.42 6.46
C ARG A 124 17.17 8.88 5.89
N ALA A 125 17.10 8.60 4.59
CA ALA A 125 15.91 8.03 3.98
C ALA A 125 15.58 6.64 4.57
N ARG A 126 16.59 5.78 4.74
CA ARG A 126 16.44 4.47 5.41
C ARG A 126 16.00 4.60 6.86
N PHE A 127 16.56 5.57 7.60
CA PHE A 127 16.14 5.86 8.97
C PHE A 127 14.64 6.20 9.04
N TRP A 128 14.15 7.09 8.18
CA TRP A 128 12.73 7.46 8.16
C TRP A 128 11.83 6.32 7.69
N ALA A 129 12.27 5.49 6.75
CA ALA A 129 11.53 4.28 6.38
C ALA A 129 11.39 3.30 7.57
N ALA A 130 12.48 3.06 8.30
CA ALA A 130 12.45 2.26 9.51
C ALA A 130 11.60 2.91 10.61
N TYR A 131 11.60 4.24 10.72
CA TYR A 131 10.71 4.96 11.63
C TYR A 131 9.25 4.73 11.28
N ILE A 132 8.86 4.81 10.00
CA ILE A 132 7.49 4.55 9.56
C ILE A 132 7.05 3.14 9.95
N ASP A 133 7.85 2.11 9.70
CA ASP A 133 7.48 0.74 10.06
C ASP A 133 7.31 0.55 11.57
N ASN A 134 8.28 1.04 12.35
CA ASN A 134 8.35 0.76 13.78
C ASN A 134 7.55 1.71 14.66
N LYS A 135 7.34 2.95 14.21
CA LYS A 135 6.73 4.02 15.01
C LYS A 135 5.38 4.48 14.47
N LEU A 136 5.14 4.39 13.16
CA LEU A 136 3.81 4.66 12.61
C LEU A 136 2.98 3.38 12.47
N ILE A 137 3.42 2.42 11.66
CA ILE A 137 2.60 1.26 11.30
C ILE A 137 2.36 0.33 12.48
N ALA A 138 3.39 -0.02 13.24
CA ALA A 138 3.23 -0.91 14.38
C ALA A 138 2.27 -0.34 15.45
N PRO A 139 2.41 0.93 15.89
CA PRO A 139 1.42 1.53 16.79
C PRO A 139 0.04 1.76 16.18
N TRP A 140 -0.05 2.06 14.88
CA TRP A 140 -1.33 2.17 14.19
C TRP A 140 -2.08 0.82 14.19
N TRP A 141 -1.37 -0.29 13.99
CA TRP A 141 -1.96 -1.62 14.14
C TRP A 141 -2.42 -1.88 15.57
N LYS A 142 -1.62 -1.49 16.58
CA LYS A 142 -2.01 -1.61 17.99
C LYS A 142 -3.27 -0.79 18.32
N MET A 143 -3.38 0.42 17.78
CA MET A 143 -4.59 1.25 17.87
C MET A 143 -5.81 0.53 17.26
N PHE A 144 -5.63 -0.10 16.09
CA PHE A 144 -6.74 -0.68 15.35
C PHE A 144 -7.20 -2.06 15.87
N VAL A 145 -6.28 -2.97 16.22
CA VAL A 145 -6.62 -4.34 16.68
C VAL A 145 -6.32 -4.62 18.14
N GLY A 146 -5.97 -3.61 18.94
CA GLY A 146 -5.73 -3.75 20.38
C GLY A 146 -6.93 -4.40 21.09
N LYS A 147 -6.65 -5.31 22.03
CA LYS A 147 -7.66 -6.11 22.73
C LYS A 147 -8.28 -5.37 23.92
N THR A 148 -7.60 -4.35 24.42
CA THR A 148 -8.02 -3.54 25.56
C THR A 148 -8.01 -2.07 25.20
N ASP A 149 -8.83 -1.28 25.88
CA ASP A 149 -8.86 0.18 25.73
C ASP A 149 -7.47 0.77 26.00
N LYS A 150 -6.75 0.25 26.99
CA LYS A 150 -5.37 0.65 27.28
C LYS A 150 -4.41 0.44 26.11
N GLU A 151 -4.51 -0.71 25.42
CA GLU A 151 -3.69 -0.97 24.23
C GLU A 151 -4.04 -0.03 23.08
N GLN A 152 -5.34 0.19 22.84
CA GLN A 152 -5.82 1.07 21.77
C GLN A 152 -5.45 2.53 22.03
N ASP A 153 -5.57 3.01 23.27
CA ASP A 153 -5.17 4.35 23.71
C ASP A 153 -3.65 4.56 23.57
N GLU A 154 -2.85 3.56 23.95
CA GLU A 154 -1.39 3.64 23.79
C GLU A 154 -1.01 3.68 22.31
N GLY A 155 -1.63 2.84 21.48
CA GLY A 155 -1.48 2.86 20.03
C GLY A 155 -1.85 4.22 19.44
N THR A 156 -2.96 4.81 19.88
CA THR A 156 -3.42 6.15 19.46
C THR A 156 -2.38 7.22 19.78
N LYS A 157 -1.91 7.27 21.04
CA LYS A 157 -0.90 8.25 21.49
C LYS A 157 0.40 8.13 20.69
N GLN A 158 0.90 6.91 20.50
CA GLN A 158 2.11 6.63 19.76
C GLN A 158 1.98 6.97 18.26
N THR A 159 0.83 6.66 17.67
CA THR A 159 0.54 6.98 16.26
C THR A 159 0.51 8.49 16.03
N LEU A 160 -0.22 9.24 16.86
CA LEU A 160 -0.30 10.70 16.75
C LEU A 160 1.08 11.37 16.95
N ALA A 161 1.85 10.93 17.94
CA ALA A 161 3.21 11.42 18.15
C ALA A 161 4.12 11.13 16.94
N SER A 162 3.93 9.99 16.28
CA SER A 162 4.73 9.60 15.12
C SER A 162 4.39 10.41 13.87
N VAL A 163 3.12 10.78 13.71
CA VAL A 163 2.69 11.70 12.66
C VAL A 163 3.27 13.11 12.89
N GLU A 164 3.24 13.62 14.13
CA GLU A 164 3.86 14.91 14.46
C GLU A 164 5.39 14.90 14.21
N MET A 165 6.07 13.78 14.46
CA MET A 165 7.49 13.62 14.12
C MET A 165 7.73 13.61 12.61
N LEU A 166 6.88 12.91 11.84
CA LEU A 166 6.97 12.85 10.38
C LEU A 166 6.71 14.21 9.72
N GLU A 167 5.89 15.07 10.33
CA GLU A 167 5.70 16.45 9.90
C GLU A 167 7.03 17.24 9.97
N GLY A 168 7.76 17.11 11.08
CA GLY A 168 9.08 17.72 11.24
C GLY A 168 10.09 17.16 10.22
N ALA A 169 10.07 15.83 10.03
CA ALA A 169 10.89 15.16 9.04
C ALA A 169 10.62 15.66 7.61
N LEU A 170 9.35 15.81 7.23
CA LEU A 170 8.97 16.31 5.91
C LEU A 170 9.49 17.74 5.72
N ARG A 171 9.37 18.61 6.73
CA ARG A 171 9.89 19.98 6.69
C ARG A 171 11.39 20.01 6.41
N GLU A 172 12.17 19.18 7.12
CA GLU A 172 13.61 19.13 6.98
C GLU A 172 14.07 18.49 5.67
N CYS A 173 13.44 17.38 5.26
CA CYS A 173 13.83 16.61 4.09
C CYS A 173 13.43 17.30 2.79
N SER A 174 12.22 17.83 2.73
CA SER A 174 11.68 18.46 1.51
C SER A 174 12.36 19.77 1.15
N LYS A 175 12.89 20.51 2.13
CA LYS A 175 13.40 21.88 1.94
C LYS A 175 12.37 22.80 1.26
N GLY A 176 11.09 22.63 1.62
CA GLY A 176 9.97 23.40 1.06
C GLY A 176 9.39 22.85 -0.23
N LYS A 177 9.79 21.63 -0.64
CA LYS A 177 9.24 20.92 -1.80
C LYS A 177 8.09 19.98 -1.41
N PRO A 178 7.36 19.39 -2.38
CA PRO A 178 6.17 18.60 -2.08
C PRO A 178 6.44 17.26 -1.36
N PHE A 179 7.62 16.68 -1.51
CA PHE A 179 7.92 15.31 -1.09
C PHE A 179 9.10 15.22 -0.12
N PHE A 180 9.20 14.11 0.62
CA PHE A 180 10.40 13.80 1.41
C PHE A 180 11.65 13.68 0.51
N GLY A 181 11.48 13.23 -0.73
CA GLY A 181 12.50 13.23 -1.78
C GLY A 181 12.81 14.60 -2.39
N GLY A 182 12.17 15.67 -1.93
CA GLY A 182 12.29 17.01 -2.51
C GLY A 182 11.26 17.23 -3.62
N ASP A 183 11.73 17.51 -4.84
CA ASP A 183 10.86 17.79 -6.00
C ASP A 183 10.12 16.55 -6.50
N ASN A 184 10.68 15.36 -6.31
CA ASN A 184 10.11 14.09 -6.76
C ASN A 184 9.84 13.16 -5.58
N VAL A 185 8.92 12.21 -5.79
CA VAL A 185 8.70 11.09 -4.86
C VAL A 185 10.02 10.35 -4.63
N GLY A 186 10.42 10.26 -3.36
CA GLY A 186 11.58 9.49 -2.93
C GLY A 186 11.21 8.22 -2.17
N TYR A 187 12.22 7.58 -1.58
CA TYR A 187 12.09 6.33 -0.84
C TYR A 187 11.09 6.44 0.32
N VAL A 188 11.18 7.51 1.12
CA VAL A 188 10.29 7.72 2.27
C VAL A 188 8.84 7.95 1.81
N ASP A 189 8.66 8.68 0.70
CA ASP A 189 7.34 8.92 0.11
C ASP A 189 6.71 7.62 -0.39
N ALA A 190 7.46 6.73 -1.05
CA ALA A 190 6.96 5.43 -1.47
C ALA A 190 6.57 4.54 -0.27
N VAL A 191 7.37 4.59 0.81
CA VAL A 191 7.14 3.83 2.05
C VAL A 191 5.88 4.32 2.79
N LEU A 192 5.73 5.63 2.98
CA LEU A 192 4.56 6.23 3.62
C LEU A 192 3.32 6.15 2.71
N GLY A 193 3.52 6.29 1.40
CA GLY A 193 2.51 6.20 0.35
C GLY A 193 1.70 4.91 0.42
N GLY A 194 2.36 3.78 0.71
CA GLY A 194 1.67 2.50 0.93
C GLY A 194 0.68 2.51 2.10
N MET A 195 0.76 3.48 3.01
CA MET A 195 -0.13 3.62 4.16
C MET A 195 -1.27 4.63 3.92
N VAL A 196 -1.28 5.38 2.82
CA VAL A 196 -2.21 6.51 2.60
C VAL A 196 -3.68 6.10 2.70
N ALA A 197 -4.10 5.03 2.02
CA ALA A 197 -5.49 4.59 2.07
C ALA A 197 -5.93 4.18 3.50
N TRP A 198 -5.02 3.60 4.29
CA TRP A 198 -5.26 3.27 5.70
C TRP A 198 -5.32 4.52 6.58
N MET A 199 -4.46 5.51 6.32
CA MET A 199 -4.48 6.81 7.00
C MET A 199 -5.82 7.53 6.76
N GLN A 200 -6.29 7.58 5.51
CA GLN A 200 -7.58 8.17 5.14
C GLN A 200 -8.75 7.47 5.85
N GLY A 201 -8.72 6.13 5.94
CA GLY A 201 -9.74 5.34 6.63
C GLY A 201 -9.71 5.43 8.17
N THR A 202 -8.66 6.00 8.77
CA THR A 202 -8.42 5.94 10.22
C THR A 202 -9.53 6.60 11.03
N LYS A 203 -10.09 7.73 10.56
CA LYS A 203 -11.19 8.42 11.25
C LYS A 203 -12.43 7.53 11.35
N VAL A 204 -12.75 6.80 10.30
CA VAL A 204 -13.91 5.88 10.26
C VAL A 204 -13.64 4.59 11.05
N LEU A 205 -12.40 4.10 11.05
CA LEU A 205 -12.02 2.84 11.70
C LEU A 205 -11.81 2.96 13.21
N CYS A 206 -11.25 4.09 13.65
CA CYS A 206 -10.77 4.29 15.01
C CYS A 206 -11.36 5.52 15.71
N GLY A 207 -12.12 6.37 15.00
CA GLY A 207 -12.61 7.64 15.57
C GLY A 207 -11.50 8.68 15.78
N VAL A 208 -10.30 8.45 15.25
CA VAL A 208 -9.12 9.30 15.44
C VAL A 208 -8.89 10.12 14.17
N GLU A 209 -8.85 11.43 14.32
CA GLU A 209 -8.37 12.32 13.26
C GLU A 209 -6.84 12.32 13.27
N LEU A 210 -6.24 11.76 12.22
CA LEU A 210 -4.81 11.47 12.19
C LEU A 210 -3.97 12.70 11.80
N LEU A 211 -4.44 13.47 10.82
CA LEU A 211 -3.79 14.69 10.31
C LEU A 211 -4.64 15.92 10.64
N HIS A 212 -4.00 17.02 11.04
CA HIS A 212 -4.69 18.26 11.40
C HIS A 212 -3.99 19.46 10.74
N ALA A 213 -4.78 20.40 10.19
CA ALA A 213 -4.25 21.60 9.54
C ALA A 213 -3.38 22.49 10.44
N THR A 214 -3.55 22.43 11.77
CA THR A 214 -2.77 23.23 12.73
C THR A 214 -1.52 22.54 13.24
N LYS A 215 -1.44 21.21 13.15
CA LYS A 215 -0.33 20.41 13.71
C LYS A 215 0.53 19.77 12.64
N THR A 216 -0.12 19.20 11.62
CA THR A 216 0.52 18.46 10.53
C THR A 216 0.09 18.98 9.14
N PRO A 217 0.18 20.30 8.88
CA PRO A 217 -0.23 20.88 7.61
C PRO A 217 0.59 20.37 6.42
N LEU A 218 1.89 20.11 6.60
CA LEU A 218 2.73 19.64 5.49
C LEU A 218 2.37 18.21 5.09
N LEU A 219 2.13 17.33 6.06
CA LEU A 219 1.68 15.97 5.79
C LEU A 219 0.29 15.94 5.16
N LEU A 220 -0.60 16.86 5.53
CA LEU A 220 -1.92 16.98 4.91
C LEU A 220 -1.77 17.36 3.43
N ALA A 221 -1.01 18.41 3.12
CA ALA A 221 -0.73 18.80 1.74
C ALA A 221 0.02 17.72 0.95
N TRP A 222 0.98 17.03 1.59
CA TRP A 222 1.70 15.89 1.01
C TRP A 222 0.74 14.77 0.65
N MET A 223 -0.21 14.41 1.53
CA MET A 223 -1.16 13.32 1.29
C MET A 223 -2.10 13.65 0.12
N GLU A 224 -2.55 14.90 0.02
CA GLU A 224 -3.34 15.39 -1.11
C GLU A 224 -2.54 15.33 -2.41
N HIS A 225 -1.33 15.91 -2.44
CA HIS A 225 -0.46 15.88 -3.62
C HIS A 225 -0.08 14.45 -4.04
N PHE A 226 0.22 13.57 -3.08
CA PHE A 226 0.57 12.18 -3.35
C PHE A 226 -0.62 11.42 -3.95
N GLY A 227 -1.83 11.63 -3.41
CA GLY A 227 -3.06 11.00 -3.92
C GLY A 227 -3.41 11.40 -5.36
N GLU A 228 -2.97 12.58 -5.81
CA GLU A 228 -3.20 13.05 -7.17
C GLU A 228 -2.25 12.44 -8.22
N LEU A 229 -1.17 11.78 -7.79
CA LEU A 229 -0.23 11.11 -8.70
C LEU A 229 -0.90 9.92 -9.39
N GLU A 230 -0.68 9.77 -10.70
CA GLU A 230 -1.20 8.63 -11.48
C GLU A 230 -0.81 7.26 -10.88
N PRO A 231 0.45 7.01 -10.46
CA PRO A 231 0.80 5.80 -9.72
C PRO A 231 -0.01 5.56 -8.45
N ALA A 232 -0.36 6.62 -7.71
CA ALA A 232 -1.16 6.50 -6.50
C ALA A 232 -2.61 6.11 -6.83
N LYS A 233 -3.21 6.75 -7.83
CA LYS A 233 -4.57 6.44 -8.32
C LYS A 233 -4.71 5.00 -8.83
N LEU A 234 -3.65 4.44 -9.42
CA LEU A 234 -3.62 3.05 -9.91
C LEU A 234 -3.43 2.01 -8.79
N VAL A 235 -2.72 2.37 -7.72
CA VAL A 235 -2.28 1.42 -6.69
C VAL A 235 -3.15 1.46 -5.44
N LEU A 236 -3.46 2.66 -4.96
CA LEU A 236 -4.20 2.85 -3.72
C LEU A 236 -5.63 2.35 -3.91
N PRO A 237 -6.13 1.51 -2.98
CA PRO A 237 -7.48 1.02 -3.08
C PRO A 237 -8.50 2.12 -2.75
N ASP A 238 -9.73 1.89 -3.20
CA ASP A 238 -10.89 2.61 -2.68
C ASP A 238 -10.95 2.51 -1.15
N VAL A 239 -11.04 3.67 -0.50
CA VAL A 239 -10.93 3.78 0.97
C VAL A 239 -12.13 3.12 1.64
N ASP A 240 -13.34 3.27 1.08
CA ASP A 240 -14.55 2.68 1.65
C ASP A 240 -14.48 1.14 1.62
N ARG A 241 -14.07 0.56 0.48
CA ARG A 241 -13.82 -0.88 0.34
C ARG A 241 -12.78 -1.37 1.34
N LEU A 242 -11.70 -0.62 1.54
CA LEU A 242 -10.65 -0.95 2.51
C LEU A 242 -11.19 -0.92 3.95
N VAL A 243 -11.95 0.10 4.29
CA VAL A 243 -12.60 0.28 5.60
C VAL A 243 -13.60 -0.83 5.89
N GLU A 244 -14.45 -1.20 4.93
CA GLU A 244 -15.40 -2.30 5.07
C GLU A 244 -14.69 -3.63 5.34
N PHE A 245 -13.65 -3.95 4.56
CA PHE A 245 -12.84 -5.14 4.78
C PHE A 245 -12.22 -5.14 6.18
N ALA A 246 -11.67 -4.00 6.61
CA ALA A 246 -11.02 -3.86 7.91
C ALA A 246 -12.01 -4.05 9.07
N LYS A 247 -13.21 -3.45 9.00
CA LYS A 247 -14.29 -3.65 9.97
C LYS A 247 -14.68 -5.12 10.07
N MET A 248 -14.85 -5.80 8.94
CA MET A 248 -15.15 -7.23 8.90
C MET A 248 -14.06 -8.05 9.58
N LYS A 249 -12.78 -7.78 9.29
CA LYS A 249 -11.66 -8.49 9.93
C LYS A 249 -11.53 -8.20 11.42
N ARG A 250 -11.79 -6.97 11.87
CA ARG A 250 -11.80 -6.60 13.29
C ARG A 250 -12.91 -7.36 14.04
N ALA A 251 -14.11 -7.41 13.47
CA ALA A 251 -15.24 -8.15 14.04
C ALA A 251 -14.99 -9.67 14.14
N GLN A 252 -14.32 -10.27 13.14
CA GLN A 252 -13.92 -11.69 13.20
C GLN A 252 -12.96 -11.98 14.35
N ARG A 253 -12.08 -11.05 14.72
CA ARG A 253 -11.11 -11.21 15.81
C ARG A 253 -11.73 -11.08 17.20
N THR A 254 -12.77 -10.26 17.36
CA THR A 254 -13.46 -10.09 18.65
C THR A 254 -14.37 -11.27 19.00
N ARG A 255 -14.65 -12.16 18.04
CA ARG A 255 -15.49 -13.36 18.24
C ARG A 255 -14.73 -14.59 18.74
N ILE A 256 -13.41 -14.49 18.92
CA ILE A 256 -12.51 -15.55 19.40
C ILE A 256 -11.99 -15.14 20.78
#